data_AF-A0A550D5M1-F1
#
_entry.id   AF-A0A550D5M1-F1
#
_cell.length_a   1.000
_cell.length_b   1.000
_cell.length_c   1.000
_cell.angle_alpha   90.00
_cell.angle_beta   90.00
_cell.angle_gamma   90.00
#
_symmetry.space_group_name_H-M   'P 1'
#
loop_
_entity.id
_entity.type
_entity.pdbx_description
1 polymer ?
#
loop_
_entity_poly.entity_id
_entity_poly.type
_entity_poly.pdbx_seq_one_letter_code
_entity_poly.pdbx_strand_id
1 'polypeptide(L)'
;MAKWIVPRDRFSKLFSFSLEAKQVFLNYIVDDKFSVCYITGRLKQIADHLTYSFEGEIGHMYWSVRYKGVNTSVINKYVQVYFNSEGDINDNILISLVFAKELGLLSFGVITDVELDALRKYVYTDETTGFYPLRIGIKVFWLHNSVINSWKDYTKWVKEKSNPPLVPLPAGVVCIERFKGKPIRPFVKDFILGMERGIEETLSFYNGLKEGT
;
A
#
# COMPACT_ATOMS: atom_id res chain seq x y z
N MET A 1 15.02 -22.81 -3.43
CA MET A 1 13.93 -23.06 -4.40
C MET A 1 13.87 -21.88 -5.37
N ALA A 2 13.78 -22.15 -6.68
CA ALA A 2 13.55 -21.09 -7.65
C ALA A 2 12.20 -20.42 -7.36
N LYS A 3 12.15 -19.09 -7.35
CA LYS A 3 10.90 -18.35 -7.18
C LYS A 3 10.06 -18.53 -8.46
N TRP A 4 8.83 -19.00 -8.30
CA TRP A 4 7.89 -19.19 -9.42
C TRP A 4 7.36 -17.87 -9.99
N ILE A 5 7.42 -16.79 -9.20
CA ILE A 5 7.04 -15.44 -9.59
C ILE A 5 8.19 -14.52 -9.20
N VAL A 6 8.66 -13.70 -10.15
CA VAL A 6 9.68 -12.68 -9.93
C VAL A 6 9.17 -11.34 -10.44
N PRO A 7 9.54 -10.20 -9.81
CA PRO A 7 9.24 -8.89 -10.34
C PRO A 7 9.84 -8.74 -11.74
N ARG A 8 9.13 -8.01 -12.61
CA ARG A 8 9.70 -7.63 -13.91
C ARG A 8 10.90 -6.72 -13.69
N ASP A 9 11.91 -6.84 -14.54
CA ASP A 9 13.21 -6.15 -14.37
C ASP A 9 13.07 -4.66 -14.07
N ARG A 10 12.15 -3.97 -14.76
CA ARG A 10 11.87 -2.53 -14.56
C ARG A 10 11.49 -2.19 -13.12
N PHE A 11 10.72 -3.04 -12.45
CA PHE A 11 10.24 -2.79 -11.08
C PHE A 11 11.07 -3.51 -10.02
N SER A 12 11.95 -4.43 -10.40
CA SER A 12 12.72 -5.29 -9.50
C SER A 12 13.40 -4.54 -8.35
N LYS A 13 13.93 -3.35 -8.63
CA LYS A 13 14.63 -2.50 -7.66
C LYS A 13 13.72 -1.96 -6.55
N LEU A 14 12.40 -1.87 -6.77
CA LEU A 14 11.43 -1.42 -5.75
C LEU A 14 11.19 -2.47 -4.65
N PHE A 15 11.50 -3.75 -4.90
CA PHE A 15 11.10 -4.85 -4.00
C PHE A 15 12.14 -5.19 -2.92
N SER A 16 13.35 -4.61 -3.00
CA SER A 16 14.37 -4.78 -1.96
C SER A 16 14.12 -3.87 -0.74
N PHE A 17 14.67 -4.21 0.42
CA PHE A 17 14.66 -3.35 1.61
C PHE A 17 15.97 -2.58 1.71
N SER A 18 16.25 -1.75 0.70
CA SER A 18 17.55 -1.07 0.55
C SER A 18 17.40 0.42 0.29
N LEU A 19 18.50 1.17 0.45
CA LEU A 19 18.58 2.57 0.02
C LEU A 19 18.37 2.74 -1.48
N GLU A 20 18.72 1.73 -2.29
CA GLU A 20 18.43 1.75 -3.73
C GLU A 20 16.92 1.71 -3.98
N ALA A 21 16.17 0.86 -3.26
CA ALA A 21 14.71 0.82 -3.38
C ALA A 21 14.07 2.15 -2.98
N LYS A 22 14.55 2.77 -1.89
CA LYS A 22 14.16 4.12 -1.46
C LYS A 22 14.39 5.13 -2.58
N GLN A 23 15.58 5.17 -3.16
CA GLN A 23 15.91 6.13 -4.22
C GLN A 23 15.06 5.92 -5.47
N VAL A 24 14.88 4.67 -5.91
CA VAL A 24 14.05 4.35 -7.08
C VAL A 24 12.60 4.77 -6.84
N PHE A 25 12.06 4.47 -5.66
CA PHE A 25 10.71 4.91 -5.28
C PHE A 25 10.59 6.44 -5.31
N LEU A 26 11.52 7.16 -4.69
CA LEU A 26 11.50 8.63 -4.67
C LEU A 26 11.64 9.23 -6.07
N ASN A 27 12.39 8.60 -6.98
CA ASN A 27 12.47 9.05 -8.37
C ASN A 27 11.10 9.02 -9.07
N TYR A 28 10.30 7.96 -8.88
CA TYR A 28 8.92 7.94 -9.39
C TYR A 28 8.07 9.10 -8.88
N ILE A 29 8.29 9.51 -7.61
CA ILE A 29 7.57 10.61 -6.99
C ILE A 29 8.05 11.96 -7.53
N VAL A 30 9.36 12.16 -7.66
CA VAL A 30 9.97 13.38 -8.22
C VAL A 30 9.56 13.59 -9.68
N ASP A 31 9.56 12.52 -10.48
CA ASP A 31 9.24 12.54 -11.91
C ASP A 31 7.73 12.59 -12.20
N ASP A 32 6.88 12.71 -11.19
CA ASP A 32 5.42 12.72 -11.30
C ASP A 32 4.83 11.47 -11.98
N LYS A 33 5.57 10.35 -11.93
CA LYS A 33 5.24 9.05 -12.53
C LYS A 33 4.39 8.18 -11.60
N PHE A 34 3.34 8.76 -11.04
CA PHE A 34 2.48 8.05 -10.11
C PHE A 34 1.01 8.48 -10.14
N SER A 35 0.15 7.55 -9.72
CA SER A 35 -1.27 7.78 -9.43
C SER A 35 -1.59 7.43 -7.98
N VAL A 36 -2.67 8.00 -7.43
CA VAL A 36 -2.98 7.89 -5.99
C VAL A 36 -4.27 7.09 -5.76
N CYS A 37 -4.18 6.13 -4.86
CA CYS A 37 -5.29 5.39 -4.30
C CYS A 37 -5.29 5.49 -2.76
N TYR A 38 -6.48 5.45 -2.20
CA TYR A 38 -6.77 5.48 -0.77
C TYR A 38 -7.32 4.12 -0.39
N ILE A 39 -6.77 3.53 0.65
CA ILE A 39 -7.34 2.36 1.32
C ILE A 39 -7.76 2.83 2.69
N THR A 40 -9.06 2.79 2.97
CA THR A 40 -9.59 3.20 4.26
C THR A 40 -10.36 2.06 4.91
N GLY A 41 -9.97 1.70 6.13
CA GLY A 41 -10.60 0.66 6.94
C GLY A 41 -10.83 1.12 8.37
N ARG A 42 -11.46 0.25 9.18
CA ARG A 42 -11.40 0.40 10.64
C ARG A 42 -10.03 -0.02 11.14
N LEU A 43 -9.60 0.51 12.29
CA LEU A 43 -8.28 0.25 12.87
C LEU A 43 -7.95 -1.24 12.93
N LYS A 44 -8.83 -2.08 13.51
CA LYS A 44 -8.58 -3.52 13.59
C LYS A 44 -8.36 -4.15 12.21
N GLN A 45 -9.19 -3.78 11.22
CA GLN A 45 -9.05 -4.31 9.87
C GLN A 45 -7.72 -3.90 9.24
N ILE A 46 -7.32 -2.63 9.37
CA ILE A 46 -6.03 -2.15 8.87
C ILE A 46 -4.87 -2.85 9.58
N ALA A 47 -5.00 -3.07 10.90
CA ALA A 47 -4.03 -3.80 11.68
C ALA A 47 -3.88 -5.25 11.21
N ASP A 48 -4.98 -5.99 11.04
CA ASP A 48 -4.97 -7.37 10.51
C ASP A 48 -4.24 -7.46 9.15
N HIS A 49 -4.39 -6.44 8.30
CA HIS A 49 -3.73 -6.38 7.00
C HIS A 49 -2.23 -6.01 7.10
N LEU A 50 -1.87 -5.09 7.98
CA LEU A 50 -0.47 -4.75 8.25
C LEU A 50 0.28 -5.86 8.99
N THR A 51 -0.37 -6.62 9.88
CA THR A 51 0.25 -7.75 10.58
C THR A 51 0.83 -8.77 9.61
N TYR A 52 0.15 -9.06 8.50
CA TYR A 52 0.72 -9.94 7.47
C TYR A 52 1.97 -9.37 6.81
N SER A 53 2.10 -8.04 6.70
CA SER A 53 3.34 -7.43 6.21
C SER A 53 4.50 -7.58 7.20
N PHE A 54 4.23 -7.95 8.45
CA PHE A 54 5.24 -8.21 9.47
C PHE A 54 5.55 -9.71 9.62
N GLU A 55 4.52 -10.55 9.57
CA GLU A 55 4.59 -11.97 9.94
C GLU A 55 4.38 -12.94 8.76
N GLY A 56 3.72 -12.49 7.70
CA GLY A 56 3.44 -13.27 6.50
C GLY A 56 4.46 -13.00 5.41
N GLU A 57 4.10 -12.18 4.42
CA GLU A 57 5.05 -11.72 3.42
C GLU A 57 5.65 -10.38 3.86
N ILE A 58 6.86 -10.47 4.43
CA ILE A 58 7.53 -9.31 5.00
C ILE A 58 7.56 -8.15 3.99
N GLY A 59 7.14 -6.97 4.43
CA GLY A 59 7.10 -5.76 3.64
C GLY A 59 5.96 -5.66 2.63
N HIS A 60 5.04 -6.63 2.59
CA HIS A 60 3.88 -6.65 1.70
C HIS A 60 2.58 -6.78 2.47
N MET A 61 1.68 -5.84 2.28
CA MET A 61 0.33 -5.85 2.82
C MET A 61 -0.64 -6.32 1.73
N TYR A 62 -1.64 -7.12 2.08
CA TYR A 62 -2.75 -7.41 1.18
C TYR A 62 -4.02 -6.78 1.71
N TRP A 63 -4.73 -6.01 0.87
CA TRP A 63 -6.08 -5.55 1.17
C TRP A 63 -7.11 -6.41 0.43
N SER A 64 -8.08 -6.94 1.16
CA SER A 64 -9.10 -7.83 0.60
C SER A 64 -10.44 -7.10 0.44
N VAL A 65 -11.07 -7.23 -0.72
CA VAL A 65 -12.34 -6.58 -1.05
C VAL A 65 -13.45 -7.63 -1.11
N ARG A 66 -14.52 -7.42 -0.35
CA ARG A 66 -15.67 -8.33 -0.28
C ARG A 66 -16.32 -8.46 -1.65
N TYR A 67 -16.81 -9.64 -2.03
CA TYR A 67 -17.43 -9.91 -3.33
C TYR A 67 -18.51 -8.89 -3.72
N LYS A 68 -19.44 -8.59 -2.79
CA LYS A 68 -20.51 -7.58 -2.99
C LYS A 68 -19.99 -6.14 -3.19
N GLY A 69 -18.71 -5.90 -2.94
CA GLY A 69 -18.02 -4.62 -3.09
C GLY A 69 -16.87 -4.67 -4.08
N VAL A 70 -16.78 -5.70 -4.94
CA VAL A 70 -15.82 -5.73 -6.06
C VAL A 70 -16.17 -4.59 -7.00
N ASN A 71 -15.59 -3.43 -6.72
CA ASN A 71 -15.60 -2.29 -7.58
C ASN A 71 -14.40 -2.42 -8.52
N THR A 72 -14.67 -2.51 -9.81
CA THR A 72 -13.63 -2.63 -10.84
C THR A 72 -12.78 -1.36 -10.96
N SER A 73 -13.10 -0.27 -10.25
CA SER A 73 -12.35 0.99 -10.34
C SER A 73 -10.85 0.83 -10.03
N VAL A 74 -10.47 0.06 -9.02
CA VAL A 74 -9.05 -0.18 -8.69
C VAL A 74 -8.39 -1.11 -9.70
N ILE A 75 -9.10 -2.13 -10.19
CA ILE A 75 -8.62 -3.03 -11.25
C ILE A 75 -8.38 -2.22 -12.54
N ASN A 76 -9.35 -1.41 -12.93
CA ASN A 76 -9.27 -0.55 -14.10
C ASN A 76 -8.13 0.46 -13.96
N LYS A 77 -7.97 1.06 -12.78
CA LYS A 77 -6.86 1.99 -12.53
C LYS A 77 -5.51 1.27 -12.56
N TYR A 78 -5.42 0.05 -12.03
CA TYR A 78 -4.25 -0.81 -12.12
C TYR A 78 -3.85 -1.07 -13.57
N VAL A 79 -4.82 -1.49 -14.39
CA VAL A 79 -4.61 -1.67 -15.83
C VAL A 79 -4.18 -0.37 -16.50
N GLN A 80 -4.89 0.73 -16.25
CA GLN A 80 -4.58 2.04 -16.87
C GLN A 80 -3.21 2.61 -16.50
N VAL A 81 -2.72 2.35 -15.29
CA VAL A 81 -1.44 2.90 -14.84
C VAL A 81 -0.28 2.05 -15.32
N TYR A 82 -0.40 0.72 -15.24
CA TYR A 82 0.69 -0.19 -15.57
C TYR A 82 0.74 -0.58 -17.04
N PHE A 83 -0.31 -0.35 -17.82
CA PHE A 83 -0.36 -0.70 -19.25
C PHE A 83 -0.72 0.52 -20.10
N ASN A 84 -0.05 0.67 -21.25
CA ASN A 84 -0.38 1.69 -22.25
C ASN A 84 -1.52 1.20 -23.18
N SER A 85 -1.92 2.02 -24.16
CA SER A 85 -2.98 1.69 -25.11
C SER A 85 -2.68 0.48 -26.01
N GLU A 86 -1.40 0.12 -26.13
CA GLU A 86 -0.92 -1.01 -26.93
C GLU A 86 -0.80 -2.29 -26.09
N GLY A 87 -0.99 -2.20 -24.76
CA GLY A 87 -0.85 -3.30 -23.82
C GLY A 87 0.58 -3.51 -23.29
N ASP A 88 1.51 -2.62 -23.62
CA ASP A 88 2.86 -2.62 -23.08
C ASP A 88 2.93 -1.99 -21.70
N ILE A 89 3.95 -2.39 -20.94
CA ILE A 89 4.14 -1.92 -19.58
C ILE A 89 4.56 -0.45 -19.59
N ASN A 90 3.82 0.38 -18.85
CA ASN A 90 4.11 1.79 -18.63
C ASN A 90 5.13 1.96 -17.48
N ASP A 91 5.73 3.14 -17.39
CA ASP A 91 6.67 3.51 -16.33
C ASP A 91 6.02 4.40 -15.27
N ASN A 92 4.84 4.00 -14.81
CA ASN A 92 4.13 4.65 -13.71
C ASN A 92 3.85 3.66 -12.60
N ILE A 93 3.75 4.15 -11.36
CA ILE A 93 3.38 3.35 -10.20
C ILE A 93 2.04 3.80 -9.60
N LEU A 94 1.36 2.88 -8.92
CA LEU A 94 0.18 3.18 -8.13
C LEU A 94 0.53 3.28 -6.66
N ILE A 95 0.44 4.48 -6.10
CA ILE A 95 0.62 4.71 -4.67
C ILE A 95 -0.68 4.42 -3.94
N SER A 96 -0.60 3.60 -2.90
CA SER A 96 -1.67 3.40 -1.92
C SER A 96 -1.35 4.16 -0.64
N LEU A 97 -2.26 5.01 -0.21
CA LEU A 97 -2.28 5.65 1.11
C LEU A 97 -3.25 4.88 2.01
N VAL A 98 -2.76 4.32 3.11
CA VAL A 98 -3.50 3.39 3.97
C VAL A 98 -3.94 4.08 5.26
N PHE A 99 -5.24 4.21 5.45
CA PHE A 99 -5.87 4.93 6.54
C PHE A 99 -6.68 4.00 7.45
N ALA A 100 -6.49 4.16 8.77
CA ALA A 100 -7.49 3.78 9.74
C ALA A 100 -8.43 4.96 9.99
N LYS A 101 -9.75 4.75 9.95
CA LYS A 101 -10.74 5.82 10.21
C LYS A 101 -10.50 6.54 11.53
N GLU A 102 -10.06 5.80 12.53
CA GLU A 102 -9.85 6.25 13.90
C GLU A 102 -8.54 7.05 14.06
N LEU A 103 -7.50 6.71 13.28
CA LEU A 103 -6.13 7.22 13.47
C LEU A 103 -5.58 8.03 12.30
N GLY A 104 -6.26 8.06 11.15
CA GLY A 104 -5.71 8.69 9.94
C GLY A 104 -4.72 7.79 9.22
N LEU A 105 -3.72 8.41 8.58
CA LEU A 105 -2.74 7.72 7.73
C LEU A 105 -1.78 6.89 8.59
N LEU A 106 -1.65 5.59 8.30
CA LEU A 106 -0.78 4.67 9.03
C LEU A 106 0.33 4.09 8.17
N SER A 107 0.15 4.06 6.85
CA SER A 107 1.14 3.52 5.93
C SER A 107 0.94 4.08 4.52
N PHE A 108 1.98 4.01 3.70
CA PHE A 108 1.84 4.06 2.26
C PHE A 108 2.79 3.10 1.55
N GLY A 109 2.46 2.77 0.31
CA GLY A 109 3.22 1.83 -0.49
C GLY A 109 2.82 1.84 -1.96
N VAL A 110 3.41 0.91 -2.72
CA VAL A 110 3.11 0.71 -4.15
C VAL A 110 2.18 -0.48 -4.29
N ILE A 111 1.08 -0.33 -5.03
CA ILE A 111 0.21 -1.44 -5.42
C ILE A 111 0.97 -2.29 -6.44
N THR A 112 1.27 -3.53 -6.09
CA THR A 112 2.13 -4.44 -6.86
C THR A 112 1.35 -5.41 -7.73
N ASP A 113 0.14 -5.76 -7.31
CA ASP A 113 -0.68 -6.80 -7.91
C ASP A 113 -2.14 -6.65 -7.47
N VAL A 114 -3.02 -7.12 -8.34
CA VAL A 114 -4.46 -7.20 -8.10
C VAL A 114 -4.92 -8.59 -8.55
N GLU A 115 -5.29 -9.43 -7.60
CA GLU A 115 -5.59 -10.84 -7.82
C GLU A 115 -7.06 -11.17 -7.51
N LEU A 116 -7.65 -12.06 -8.29
CA LEU A 116 -8.93 -12.70 -7.98
C LEU A 116 -8.66 -14.13 -7.52
N ASP A 117 -8.90 -14.41 -6.24
CA ASP A 117 -8.68 -15.68 -5.60
C ASP A 117 -9.87 -16.05 -4.72
N ALA A 118 -10.75 -16.88 -5.29
CA ALA A 118 -11.93 -17.38 -4.61
C ALA A 118 -11.67 -18.64 -3.76
N LEU A 119 -10.46 -19.22 -3.83
CA LEU A 119 -10.16 -20.53 -3.26
C LEU A 119 -9.43 -20.44 -1.93
N ARG A 120 -8.57 -19.44 -1.77
CA ARG A 120 -7.80 -19.25 -0.54
C ARG A 120 -8.42 -18.11 0.28
N LYS A 121 -8.33 -18.21 1.61
CA LYS A 121 -8.69 -17.13 2.54
C LYS A 121 -7.46 -16.46 3.09
N TYR A 122 -7.58 -15.19 3.43
CA TYR A 122 -6.53 -14.48 4.15
C TYR A 122 -6.62 -14.78 5.65
N VAL A 123 -5.52 -15.24 6.26
CA VAL A 123 -5.51 -15.79 7.63
C VAL A 123 -5.97 -14.78 8.69
N TYR A 124 -5.73 -13.49 8.46
CA TYR A 124 -6.12 -12.43 9.39
C TYR A 124 -7.46 -11.75 9.05
N THR A 125 -8.18 -12.21 8.02
CA THR A 125 -9.53 -11.70 7.70
C THR A 125 -10.57 -12.71 8.16
N ASP A 126 -11.52 -12.23 8.96
CA ASP A 126 -12.71 -13.00 9.31
C ASP A 126 -13.70 -13.01 8.13
N GLU A 127 -13.76 -14.14 7.43
CA GLU A 127 -14.69 -14.37 6.32
C GLU A 127 -16.05 -14.94 6.74
N THR A 128 -16.36 -15.02 8.05
CA THR A 128 -17.69 -15.51 8.52
C THR A 128 -18.86 -14.69 8.00
N THR A 129 -18.61 -13.43 7.65
CA THR A 129 -19.63 -12.52 7.12
C THR A 129 -19.63 -12.46 5.58
N GLY A 130 -18.73 -13.14 4.89
CA GLY A 130 -18.69 -13.24 3.43
C GLY A 130 -17.29 -13.39 2.84
N PHE A 131 -17.22 -13.63 1.53
CA PHE A 131 -15.96 -13.90 0.82
C PHE A 131 -15.29 -12.63 0.30
N TYR A 132 -13.96 -12.61 0.33
CA TYR A 132 -13.13 -11.49 -0.15
C TYR A 132 -12.20 -11.92 -1.30
N PRO A 133 -12.75 -12.18 -2.50
CA PRO A 133 -11.98 -12.81 -3.57
C PRO A 133 -10.99 -11.85 -4.24
N LEU A 134 -11.19 -10.53 -4.15
CA LEU A 134 -10.26 -9.57 -4.74
C LEU A 134 -9.21 -9.17 -3.71
N ARG A 135 -7.93 -9.39 -4.04
CA ARG A 135 -6.78 -9.00 -3.23
C ARG A 135 -5.95 -7.95 -3.95
N ILE A 136 -5.50 -6.96 -3.20
CA ILE A 136 -4.66 -5.88 -3.68
C ILE A 136 -3.38 -5.94 -2.85
N GLY A 137 -2.29 -6.39 -3.47
CA GLY A 137 -0.99 -6.45 -2.81
C GLY A 137 -0.28 -5.10 -2.89
N ILE A 138 0.39 -4.75 -1.79
CA ILE A 138 0.99 -3.45 -1.59
C ILE A 138 2.38 -3.65 -1.00
N LYS A 139 3.42 -3.29 -1.75
CA LYS A 139 4.77 -3.13 -1.20
C LYS A 139 4.80 -1.89 -0.32
N VAL A 140 4.96 -2.08 0.98
CA VAL A 140 4.99 -0.97 1.95
C VAL A 140 6.33 -0.25 1.84
N PHE A 141 6.28 1.09 1.73
CA PHE A 141 7.45 1.97 1.74
C PHE A 141 7.54 2.80 3.02
N TRP A 142 6.41 3.09 3.66
CA TRP A 142 6.39 3.85 4.89
C TRP A 142 5.34 3.30 5.85
N LEU A 143 5.72 3.27 7.12
CA LEU A 143 4.86 3.02 8.27
C LEU A 143 4.95 4.23 9.20
N HIS A 144 3.83 4.59 9.79
CA HIS A 144 3.82 5.56 10.87
C HIS A 144 4.65 5.03 12.07
N ASN A 145 5.39 5.90 12.76
CA ASN A 145 6.33 5.49 13.82
C ASN A 145 5.68 4.69 14.95
N SER A 146 4.41 4.98 15.27
CA SER A 146 3.66 4.20 16.27
C SER A 146 3.41 2.75 15.85
N VAL A 147 3.30 2.49 14.54
CA VAL A 147 3.18 1.15 13.99
C VAL A 147 4.50 0.42 14.15
N ILE A 148 5.63 1.04 13.75
CA ILE A 148 6.96 0.44 13.91
C ILE A 148 7.23 0.09 15.38
N ASN A 149 7.01 1.04 16.28
CA ASN A 149 7.32 0.91 17.71
C ASN A 149 6.38 -0.05 18.46
N SER A 150 5.22 -0.39 17.90
CA SER A 150 4.22 -1.24 18.53
C SER A 150 3.55 -2.18 17.52
N TRP A 151 4.35 -2.77 16.62
CA TRP A 151 3.83 -3.55 15.50
C TRP A 151 3.05 -4.81 15.94
N LYS A 152 3.39 -5.36 17.12
CA LYS A 152 2.68 -6.48 17.75
C LYS A 152 1.40 -6.09 18.49
N ASP A 153 1.13 -4.80 18.69
CA ASP A 153 0.02 -4.32 19.51
C ASP A 153 -0.58 -3.04 18.90
N TYR A 154 -1.56 -3.23 18.01
CA TYR A 154 -2.22 -2.13 17.31
C TYR A 154 -3.01 -1.19 18.22
N THR A 155 -3.28 -1.58 19.48
CA THR A 155 -4.00 -0.73 20.43
C THR A 155 -3.16 0.45 20.90
N LYS A 156 -1.83 0.38 20.73
CA LYS A 156 -0.88 1.46 21.04
C LYS A 156 -0.61 2.41 19.88
N TRP A 157 -1.18 2.14 18.70
CA TRP A 157 -0.98 3.02 17.55
C TRP A 157 -1.69 4.35 17.78
N VAL A 158 -0.97 5.44 17.55
CA VAL A 158 -1.50 6.80 17.72
C VAL A 158 -1.90 7.43 16.41
N LYS A 159 -2.77 8.43 16.51
CA LYS A 159 -3.29 9.21 15.38
C LYS A 159 -2.19 10.04 14.73
N GLU A 160 -2.11 9.98 13.40
CA GLU A 160 -1.27 10.86 12.61
C GLU A 160 -2.01 12.18 12.33
N LYS A 161 -1.32 13.31 12.55
CA LYS A 161 -1.86 14.63 12.22
C LYS A 161 -1.62 14.91 10.74
N SER A 162 -2.59 14.57 9.91
CA SER A 162 -2.55 14.86 8.48
C SER A 162 -3.55 15.95 8.09
N ASN A 163 -3.11 16.87 7.23
CA ASN A 163 -3.95 17.92 6.67
C ASN A 163 -4.65 17.44 5.39
N PRO A 164 -5.82 17.99 5.03
CA PRO A 164 -6.43 17.73 3.72
C PRO A 164 -5.43 17.96 2.59
N PRO A 165 -5.37 17.09 1.56
CA PRO A 165 -6.29 15.99 1.25
C PRO A 165 -5.89 14.62 1.84
N LEU A 166 -4.92 14.56 2.74
CA LEU A 166 -4.46 13.33 3.40
C LEU A 166 -5.39 12.95 4.55
N VAL A 167 -6.66 12.71 4.26
CA VAL A 167 -7.67 12.35 5.26
C VAL A 167 -8.36 11.04 4.85
N PRO A 168 -8.86 10.24 5.82
CA PRO A 168 -9.60 9.03 5.49
C PRO A 168 -10.82 9.36 4.63
N LEU A 169 -11.02 8.55 3.58
CA LEU A 169 -12.21 8.58 2.72
C LEU A 169 -13.25 7.57 3.25
N PRO A 170 -14.44 7.44 2.62
CA PRO A 170 -15.32 6.31 2.92
C PRO A 170 -14.57 4.98 2.83
N ALA A 171 -15.01 3.99 3.63
CA ALA A 171 -14.32 2.71 3.72
C ALA A 171 -14.22 1.99 2.37
N GLY A 172 -13.10 1.33 2.12
CA GLY A 172 -12.81 0.61 0.89
C GLY A 172 -11.55 1.14 0.21
N VAL A 173 -11.44 0.86 -1.10
CA VAL A 173 -10.34 1.32 -1.94
C VAL A 173 -10.87 2.27 -3.01
N VAL A 174 -10.29 3.47 -3.10
CA VAL A 174 -10.70 4.49 -4.05
C VAL A 174 -9.48 5.18 -4.63
N CYS A 175 -9.39 5.24 -5.95
CA CYS A 175 -8.35 6.02 -6.64
C CYS A 175 -8.92 7.36 -7.09
N ILE A 176 -8.26 8.45 -6.72
CA ILE A 176 -8.74 9.81 -6.98
C ILE A 176 -7.64 10.69 -7.55
N GLU A 177 -8.00 11.55 -8.49
CA GLU A 177 -7.10 12.59 -9.02
C GLU A 177 -7.33 13.95 -8.34
N ARG A 178 -8.54 14.15 -7.78
CA ARG A 178 -8.96 15.40 -7.16
C ARG A 178 -9.68 15.17 -5.84
N PHE A 179 -9.45 16.05 -4.88
CA PHE A 179 -10.18 16.13 -3.62
C PHE A 179 -10.78 17.53 -3.48
N LYS A 180 -12.12 17.62 -3.37
CA LYS A 180 -12.87 18.89 -3.33
C LYS A 180 -12.45 19.88 -4.43
N GLY A 181 -12.32 19.37 -5.66
CA GLY A 181 -11.96 20.15 -6.84
C GLY A 181 -10.47 20.44 -7.03
N LYS A 182 -9.62 20.19 -6.02
CA LYS A 182 -8.17 20.42 -6.09
C LYS A 182 -7.41 19.14 -6.51
N PRO A 183 -6.39 19.23 -7.37
CA PRO A 183 -5.57 18.07 -7.73
C PRO A 183 -4.83 17.55 -6.50
N ILE A 184 -4.84 16.24 -6.31
CA ILE A 184 -4.31 15.62 -5.10
C ILE A 184 -2.82 15.31 -5.16
N ARG A 185 -2.33 15.06 -6.38
CA ARG A 185 -0.97 14.58 -6.65
C ARG A 185 0.12 15.48 -6.06
N PRO A 186 0.08 16.82 -6.18
CA PRO A 186 1.11 17.68 -5.58
C PRO A 186 1.21 17.53 -4.07
N PHE A 187 0.07 17.43 -3.37
CA PHE A 187 0.05 17.26 -1.91
C PHE A 187 0.64 15.91 -1.48
N VAL A 188 0.35 14.85 -2.24
CA VAL A 188 0.89 13.51 -1.96
C VAL A 188 2.39 13.46 -2.25
N LYS A 189 2.83 14.11 -3.34
CA LYS A 189 4.26 14.28 -3.66
C LYS A 189 5.01 14.92 -2.50
N ASP A 190 4.59 16.12 -2.10
CA ASP A 190 5.25 16.88 -1.03
C ASP A 190 5.28 16.11 0.29
N PHE A 191 4.18 15.42 0.62
CA PHE A 191 4.12 14.58 1.81
C PHE A 191 5.09 13.40 1.76
N ILE A 192 5.12 12.63 0.67
CA ILE A 192 6.01 11.48 0.53
C ILE A 192 7.48 11.92 0.58
N LEU A 193 7.82 13.02 -0.10
CA LEU A 193 9.18 13.59 -0.05
C LEU A 193 9.55 14.02 1.38
N GLY A 194 8.60 14.58 2.14
CA GLY A 194 8.79 14.89 3.56
C GLY A 194 8.95 13.67 4.47
N MET A 195 8.59 12.47 4.00
CA MET A 195 8.71 11.21 4.73
C MET A 195 9.96 10.41 4.38
N GLU A 196 10.95 11.01 3.69
CA GLU A 196 12.16 10.34 3.24
C GLU A 196 12.85 9.52 4.35
N ARG A 197 13.05 10.12 5.52
CA ARG A 197 13.65 9.44 6.68
C ARG A 197 12.77 8.31 7.20
N GLY A 198 11.45 8.52 7.26
CA GLY A 198 10.50 7.49 7.69
C GLY A 198 10.47 6.28 6.75
N ILE A 199 10.69 6.50 5.44
CA ILE A 199 10.82 5.41 4.47
C ILE A 199 12.05 4.56 4.79
N GLU A 200 13.19 5.21 5.07
CA GLU A 200 14.42 4.52 5.43
C GLU A 200 14.29 3.71 6.73
N GLU A 201 13.66 4.30 7.75
CA GLU A 201 13.34 3.63 9.02
C GLU A 201 12.42 2.42 8.79
N THR A 202 11.43 2.55 7.89
CA THR A 202 10.51 1.46 7.53
C THR A 202 11.21 0.32 6.80
N LEU A 203 12.07 0.62 5.82
CA LEU A 203 12.83 -0.41 5.10
C LEU A 203 13.80 -1.13 6.03
N SER A 204 14.46 -0.39 6.92
CA SER A 204 15.35 -0.97 7.94
C SER A 204 14.60 -1.89 8.90
N PHE A 205 13.40 -1.47 9.34
CA PHE A 205 12.52 -2.30 10.15
C PHE A 205 12.17 -3.63 9.48
N TYR A 206 11.74 -3.61 8.21
CA TYR A 206 11.43 -4.84 7.47
C TYR A 206 12.67 -5.71 7.22
N ASN A 207 13.84 -5.10 6.99
CA ASN A 207 15.08 -5.86 6.86
C ASN A 207 15.42 -6.60 8.15
N GLY A 208 15.28 -5.94 9.31
CA GLY A 208 15.48 -6.57 10.62
C GLY A 208 14.51 -7.72 10.89
N LEU A 209 13.24 -7.60 10.46
CA LEU A 209 12.28 -8.72 10.56
C LEU A 209 12.71 -9.92 9.71
N LYS A 210 13.20 -9.67 8.49
CA LYS A 210 13.60 -10.71 7.55
C LYS A 210 14.87 -11.46 7.96
N GLU A 211 15.80 -10.80 8.63
CA GLU A 211 17.00 -11.44 9.17
C GLU A 211 16.70 -12.30 10.42
N GLY A 212 15.59 -12.03 11.10
CA GLY A 212 15.14 -12.79 12.28
C GLY A 212 14.32 -14.04 11.97
N THR A 213 14.00 -14.31 10.69
CA THR A 213 13.25 -15.49 10.20
C THR A 213 14.15 -16.43 9.42
#